data_AF-F5RN51-F1
#
_entry.id   AF-F5RN51-F1
#
_cell.length_a   1.000
_cell.length_b   1.000
_cell.length_c   1.000
_cell.angle_alpha   90.00
_cell.angle_beta   90.00
_cell.angle_gamma   90.00
#
_symmetry.space_group_name_H-M   'P 1'
#
loop_
_entity.id
_entity.type
_entity.pdbx_description
1 polymer ?
#
loop_
_entity_poly.entity_id
_entity_poly.type
_entity_poly.pdbx_seq_one_letter_code
_entity_poly.pdbx_strand_id
1 'polypeptide(L)'
;MFMMVKMGQFLRLFGFIAAAFALCVFGSSPAQAMTISDLQGDYRVVEQTYTWGANAGSMVFNLHMVDGELVGTIKQLNGSKSFDDVGRTVMEGFYVDEGTLYCQWTYCPGATFLSKVNVYNNGAELKVSRSDSPSNFYWKVKRIS
;
A
#
# COMPACT_ATOMS: atom_id res chain seq x y z
N MET A 1 -44.14 -16.99 -45.95
CA MET A 1 -44.22 -16.62 -44.53
C MET A 1 -43.20 -17.43 -43.70
N PHE A 2 -41.89 -17.27 -43.95
CA PHE A 2 -40.83 -17.99 -43.21
C PHE A 2 -39.56 -17.13 -42.98
N MET A 3 -39.45 -15.96 -43.60
CA MET A 3 -38.23 -15.14 -43.58
C MET A 3 -38.24 -14.06 -42.48
N MET A 4 -39.42 -13.58 -42.06
CA MET A 4 -39.55 -12.55 -41.02
C MET A 4 -39.25 -13.06 -39.59
N VAL A 5 -39.39 -14.37 -39.32
CA VAL A 5 -39.16 -14.94 -37.99
C VAL A 5 -37.67 -14.99 -37.63
N LYS A 6 -36.78 -15.15 -38.63
CA LYS A 6 -35.33 -15.20 -38.41
C LYS A 6 -34.72 -13.84 -38.06
N MET A 7 -35.29 -12.74 -38.54
CA MET A 7 -34.74 -11.39 -38.32
C MET A 7 -34.99 -10.89 -36.88
N GLY A 8 -36.16 -11.21 -36.30
CA GLY A 8 -36.51 -10.84 -34.93
C GLY A 8 -35.71 -11.57 -33.83
N GLN A 9 -35.29 -12.82 -34.09
CA GLN A 9 -34.39 -13.55 -33.18
C GLN A 9 -32.94 -13.05 -33.25
N PHE A 10 -32.47 -12.65 -34.44
CA PHE A 10 -31.14 -12.06 -34.62
C PHE A 10 -30.99 -10.71 -33.89
N LEU A 11 -32.00 -9.83 -33.97
CA LEU A 11 -32.00 -8.54 -33.26
C LEU A 11 -32.02 -8.69 -31.73
N ARG A 12 -32.72 -9.71 -31.20
CA ARG A 12 -32.69 -10.01 -29.76
C ARG A 12 -31.32 -10.51 -29.32
N LEU A 13 -30.68 -11.38 -30.11
CA LEU A 13 -29.35 -11.90 -29.80
C LEU A 13 -28.27 -10.80 -29.75
N PHE A 14 -28.29 -9.84 -30.69
CA PHE A 14 -27.38 -8.70 -30.67
C PHE A 14 -27.66 -7.73 -29.50
N GLY A 15 -28.92 -7.54 -29.11
CA GLY A 15 -29.28 -6.76 -27.93
C GLY A 15 -28.77 -7.37 -26.61
N PHE A 16 -28.82 -8.70 -26.48
CA PHE A 16 -28.27 -9.41 -25.32
C PHE A 16 -26.74 -9.37 -25.27
N ILE A 17 -26.05 -9.44 -26.41
CA ILE A 17 -24.58 -9.34 -26.48
C ILE A 17 -24.12 -7.91 -26.14
N ALA A 18 -24.82 -6.87 -26.62
CA ALA A 18 -24.49 -5.49 -26.30
C ALA A 18 -24.72 -5.15 -24.80
N ALA A 19 -25.79 -5.68 -24.20
CA ALA A 19 -26.05 -5.51 -22.76
C ALA A 19 -25.04 -6.28 -21.89
N ALA A 20 -24.61 -7.48 -22.32
CA ALA A 20 -23.56 -8.23 -21.64
C ALA A 20 -22.19 -7.54 -21.73
N PHE A 21 -21.85 -6.95 -22.88
CA PHE A 21 -20.62 -6.15 -23.02
C PHE A 21 -20.67 -4.87 -22.17
N ALA A 22 -21.81 -4.17 -22.08
CA ALA A 22 -21.95 -3.02 -21.20
C ALA A 22 -21.82 -3.41 -19.71
N LEU A 23 -22.41 -4.55 -19.28
CA LEU A 23 -22.24 -5.06 -17.92
C LEU A 23 -20.82 -5.54 -17.62
N CYS A 24 -20.09 -6.07 -18.61
CA CYS A 24 -18.68 -6.46 -18.45
C CYS A 24 -17.71 -5.28 -18.45
N VAL A 25 -18.04 -4.16 -19.11
CA VAL A 25 -17.16 -2.97 -19.21
C VAL A 25 -17.43 -1.95 -18.10
N PHE A 26 -18.65 -1.91 -17.54
CA PHE A 26 -19.01 -1.00 -16.43
C PHE A 26 -19.14 -1.70 -15.06
N GLY A 27 -19.01 -3.03 -15.00
CA GLY A 27 -19.22 -3.82 -13.77
C GLY A 27 -18.04 -3.88 -12.80
N SER A 28 -16.83 -3.48 -13.23
CA SER A 28 -15.75 -3.20 -12.30
C SER A 28 -15.81 -1.72 -11.97
N SER A 29 -16.45 -1.35 -10.85
CA SER A 29 -15.98 -0.19 -10.11
C SER A 29 -14.45 -0.30 -10.08
N PRO A 30 -13.68 0.71 -10.56
CA PRO A 30 -12.25 0.70 -10.30
C PRO A 30 -12.16 0.54 -8.79
N ALA A 31 -11.53 -0.54 -8.33
CA ALA A 31 -11.17 -0.68 -6.92
C ALA A 31 -10.60 0.68 -6.54
N GLN A 32 -11.30 1.41 -5.65
CA GLN A 32 -11.04 2.83 -5.41
C GLN A 32 -9.54 2.99 -5.26
N ALA A 33 -8.92 3.66 -6.23
CA ALA A 33 -7.48 3.80 -6.26
C ALA A 33 -7.11 4.52 -4.97
N MET A 34 -6.45 3.82 -4.07
CA MET A 34 -6.10 4.33 -2.77
C MET A 34 -5.10 5.46 -2.94
N THR A 35 -5.33 6.56 -2.25
CA THR A 35 -4.43 7.71 -2.19
C THR A 35 -3.36 7.49 -1.12
N ILE A 36 -2.26 8.23 -1.21
CA ILE A 36 -1.22 8.22 -0.15
C ILE A 36 -1.86 8.58 1.22
N SER A 37 -2.82 9.50 1.23
CA SER A 37 -3.54 9.92 2.45
C SER A 37 -4.36 8.81 3.11
N ASP A 38 -4.80 7.80 2.36
CA ASP A 38 -5.54 6.66 2.92
C ASP A 38 -4.64 5.72 3.73
N LEU A 39 -3.31 5.86 3.61
CA LEU A 39 -2.32 5.10 4.37
C LEU A 39 -2.14 5.62 5.80
N GLN A 40 -2.77 6.72 6.18
CA GLN A 40 -2.67 7.25 7.54
C GLN A 40 -3.16 6.24 8.59
N GLY A 41 -2.49 6.24 9.75
CA GLY A 41 -2.83 5.39 10.87
C GLY A 41 -1.61 4.89 11.65
N ASP A 42 -1.88 4.17 12.74
CA ASP A 42 -0.85 3.53 13.54
C ASP A 42 -0.50 2.16 12.97
N TYR A 43 0.78 1.83 12.93
CA TYR A 43 1.31 0.59 12.39
C TYR A 43 2.30 -0.03 13.35
N ARG A 44 2.25 -1.36 13.47
CA ARG A 44 3.29 -2.14 14.16
C ARG A 44 4.08 -2.98 13.17
N VAL A 45 5.37 -3.12 13.40
CA VAL A 45 6.18 -4.13 12.72
C VAL A 45 5.72 -5.53 13.19
N VAL A 46 5.42 -6.42 12.25
CA VAL A 46 4.99 -7.80 12.53
C VAL A 46 5.96 -8.86 11.99
N GLU A 47 6.81 -8.49 11.03
CA GLU A 47 7.82 -9.36 10.45
C GLU A 47 8.98 -8.51 9.91
N GLN A 48 10.21 -9.00 10.02
CA GLN A 48 11.39 -8.30 9.54
C GLN A 48 12.58 -9.24 9.34
N THR A 49 13.58 -8.82 8.56
CA THR A 49 14.88 -9.51 8.54
C THR A 49 15.79 -8.97 9.64
N TYR A 50 16.59 -9.82 10.29
CA TYR A 50 17.48 -9.40 11.39
C TYR A 50 18.44 -8.27 10.96
N THR A 51 18.92 -8.33 9.72
CA THR A 51 19.81 -7.30 9.14
C THR A 51 19.09 -5.97 8.89
N TRP A 52 17.76 -5.95 8.86
CA TRP A 52 16.96 -4.75 8.68
C TRP A 52 16.09 -4.51 9.91
N GLY A 53 16.60 -3.72 10.85
CA GLY A 53 15.86 -3.37 12.05
C GLY A 53 15.93 -4.44 13.14
N ALA A 54 17.11 -4.99 13.44
CA ALA A 54 17.36 -5.90 14.57
C ALA A 54 16.67 -5.52 15.90
N ASN A 55 16.26 -4.26 16.06
CA ASN A 55 15.63 -3.68 17.24
C ASN A 55 14.22 -3.10 17.01
N ALA A 56 13.63 -3.28 15.82
CA ALA A 56 12.36 -2.66 15.43
C ALA A 56 11.15 -3.60 15.47
N GLY A 57 11.34 -4.87 15.79
CA GLY A 57 10.29 -5.91 15.78
C GLY A 57 9.12 -5.68 16.74
N SER A 58 9.16 -4.61 17.52
CA SER A 58 8.13 -4.18 18.47
C SER A 58 7.82 -2.69 18.40
N MET A 59 8.28 -2.01 17.34
CA MET A 59 8.04 -0.59 17.13
C MET A 59 6.61 -0.34 16.64
N VAL A 60 5.99 0.69 17.21
CA VAL A 60 4.76 1.30 16.70
C VAL A 60 5.12 2.66 16.14
N PHE A 61 4.74 2.92 14.90
CA PHE A 61 4.86 4.22 14.25
C PHE A 61 3.51 4.65 13.69
N ASN A 62 3.36 5.94 13.47
CA ASN A 62 2.16 6.52 12.89
C ASN A 62 2.49 7.18 11.56
N LEU A 63 1.73 6.81 10.54
CA LEU A 63 1.70 7.53 9.27
C LEU A 63 0.64 8.64 9.38
N HIS A 64 1.04 9.89 9.18
CA HIS A 64 0.15 11.05 9.20
C HIS A 64 0.62 12.11 8.22
N MET A 65 -0.29 13.01 7.83
CA MET A 65 0.06 14.14 6.97
C MET A 65 0.69 15.27 7.78
N VAL A 66 1.81 15.79 7.30
CA VAL A 66 2.49 17.01 7.80
C VAL A 66 2.76 17.90 6.58
N ASP A 67 2.23 19.12 6.59
CA ASP A 67 2.43 20.11 5.50
C ASP A 67 2.13 19.57 4.08
N GLY A 68 1.19 18.63 3.96
CA GLY A 68 0.79 18.03 2.68
C GLY A 68 1.60 16.80 2.26
N GLU A 69 2.58 16.38 3.06
CA GLU A 69 3.35 15.15 2.85
C GLU A 69 3.00 14.08 3.88
N LEU A 70 2.99 12.81 3.46
CA LEU A 70 2.85 11.70 4.40
C LEU A 70 4.18 11.46 5.10
N VAL A 71 4.16 11.40 6.42
CA VAL A 71 5.34 11.18 7.26
C VAL A 71 5.05 10.05 8.25
N GLY A 72 6.06 9.21 8.49
CA GLY A 72 6.03 8.17 9.51
C GLY A 72 6.85 8.56 10.72
N THR A 73 6.23 8.60 11.90
CA THR A 73 6.88 8.97 13.16
C THR A 73 6.72 7.88 14.21
N ILE A 74 7.78 7.60 14.97
CA ILE A 74 7.76 6.58 16.01
C ILE A 74 6.87 7.03 17.17
N LYS A 75 5.86 6.24 17.53
CA LYS A 75 4.97 6.50 18.68
C LYS A 75 5.37 5.76 19.94
N GLN A 76 5.83 4.51 19.80
CA GLN A 76 6.20 3.68 20.94
C GLN A 76 7.22 2.63 20.53
N LEU A 77 8.08 2.27 21.48
CA LEU A 77 9.00 1.15 21.40
C LEU A 77 8.61 0.18 22.50
N ASN A 78 8.36 -1.09 22.19
CA ASN A 78 8.01 -2.06 23.21
C ASN A 78 9.20 -2.98 23.53
N GLY A 79 9.91 -2.70 24.62
CA GLY A 79 10.98 -3.56 25.14
C GLY A 79 12.38 -3.41 24.52
N SER A 80 12.57 -2.52 23.54
CA SER A 80 13.89 -2.20 22.99
C SER A 80 14.54 -1.05 23.79
N LYS A 81 15.71 -1.29 24.39
CA LYS A 81 16.46 -0.31 25.20
C LYS A 81 17.31 0.69 24.37
N SER A 82 17.33 0.57 23.04
CA SER A 82 18.36 1.25 22.21
C SER A 82 17.82 2.35 21.30
N PHE A 83 16.57 2.76 21.46
CA PHE A 83 15.95 3.78 20.63
C PHE A 83 15.39 4.88 21.54
N ASP A 84 16.14 5.95 21.77
CA ASP A 84 15.58 7.18 22.37
C ASP A 84 14.90 8.02 21.28
N ASP A 85 14.05 7.37 20.48
CA ASP A 85 13.63 7.85 19.15
C ASP A 85 12.13 8.09 19.03
N VAL A 86 11.38 8.03 20.14
CA VAL A 86 9.95 8.41 20.12
C VAL A 86 9.83 9.85 19.63
N GLY A 87 8.92 10.07 18.68
CA GLY A 87 8.74 11.36 18.02
C GLY A 87 9.69 11.61 16.85
N ARG A 88 10.68 10.74 16.58
CA ARG A 88 11.53 10.87 15.40
C ARG A 88 10.84 10.35 14.15
N THR A 89 11.10 11.04 13.05
CA THR A 89 10.71 10.62 11.69
C THR A 89 11.51 9.39 11.29
N VAL A 90 10.80 8.35 10.87
CA VAL A 90 11.32 7.07 10.40
C VAL A 90 10.99 6.82 8.92
N MET A 91 9.97 7.48 8.37
CA MET A 91 9.61 7.42 6.95
C MET A 91 9.23 8.80 6.43
N GLU A 92 9.73 9.17 5.25
CA GLU A 92 9.46 10.47 4.62
C GLU A 92 9.60 10.41 3.09
N GLY A 93 9.26 11.50 2.39
CA GLY A 93 9.43 11.60 0.94
C GLY A 93 8.62 10.55 0.17
N PHE A 94 7.36 10.35 0.55
CA PHE A 94 6.48 9.39 -0.13
C PHE A 94 6.08 9.90 -1.51
N TYR A 95 6.22 9.05 -2.54
CA TYR A 95 5.75 9.35 -3.89
C TYR A 95 5.36 8.09 -4.64
N VAL A 96 4.54 8.24 -5.68
CA VAL A 96 4.11 7.14 -6.56
C VAL A 96 4.76 7.33 -7.92
N ASP A 97 5.39 6.28 -8.43
CA ASP A 97 5.96 6.22 -9.78
C ASP A 97 5.57 4.90 -10.45
N GLU A 98 5.01 4.99 -11.65
CA GLU A 98 4.47 3.84 -12.42
C GLU A 98 3.61 2.85 -11.59
N GLY A 99 2.78 3.39 -10.68
CA GLY A 99 1.91 2.59 -9.80
C GLY A 99 2.64 1.90 -8.63
N THR A 100 3.93 2.14 -8.45
CA THR A 100 4.71 1.72 -7.28
C THR A 100 4.85 2.86 -6.28
N LEU A 101 4.60 2.59 -4.99
CA LEU A 101 4.85 3.54 -3.91
C LEU A 101 6.30 3.44 -3.42
N TYR A 102 6.93 4.60 -3.24
CA TYR A 102 8.29 4.75 -2.74
C TYR A 102 8.31 5.68 -1.54
N CYS A 103 9.34 5.54 -0.70
CA CYS A 103 9.66 6.44 0.41
C CYS A 103 11.15 6.38 0.75
N GLN A 104 11.62 7.35 1.52
CA GLN A 104 12.86 7.23 2.28
C GLN A 104 12.54 6.68 3.67
N TRP A 105 13.36 5.75 4.14
CA TRP A 105 13.24 5.19 5.48
C TRP A 105 14.57 5.28 6.22
N THR A 106 14.50 5.71 7.47
CA THR A 106 15.67 5.95 8.35
C THR A 106 15.48 5.20 9.65
N TYR A 107 16.35 4.23 9.93
CA TYR A 107 16.25 3.42 11.16
C TYR A 107 17.20 3.85 12.26
N CYS A 108 18.28 4.52 11.91
CA CYS A 108 19.15 5.17 12.86
C CYS A 108 19.89 6.33 12.15
N PRO A 109 20.52 7.24 12.90
CA PRO A 109 21.29 8.32 12.30
C PRO A 109 22.33 7.80 11.29
N GLY A 110 22.27 8.32 10.06
CA GLY A 110 23.17 7.95 8.97
C GLY A 110 22.79 6.68 8.20
N ALA A 111 21.69 6.01 8.55
CA ALA A 111 21.22 4.80 7.87
C ALA A 111 19.85 5.01 7.22
N THR A 112 19.86 5.80 6.16
CA THR A 112 18.70 6.16 5.33
C THR A 112 18.76 5.42 4.00
N PHE A 113 17.63 4.81 3.59
CA PHE A 113 17.54 4.06 2.35
C PHE A 113 16.29 4.43 1.57
N LEU A 114 16.44 4.53 0.24
CA LEU A 114 15.30 4.50 -0.67
C LEU A 114 14.62 3.14 -0.57
N SER A 115 13.30 3.17 -0.40
CA SER A 115 12.49 1.99 -0.13
C SER A 115 11.26 1.93 -1.02
N LYS A 116 10.92 0.72 -1.46
CA LYS A 116 9.67 0.39 -2.13
C LYS A 116 8.66 -0.09 -1.10
N VAL A 117 7.41 0.39 -1.22
CA VAL A 117 6.29 0.01 -0.36
C VAL A 117 5.27 -0.76 -1.19
N ASN A 118 5.05 -2.02 -0.82
CA ASN A 118 3.96 -2.81 -1.37
C ASN A 118 2.77 -2.72 -0.41
N VAL A 119 1.63 -2.29 -0.93
CA VAL A 119 0.40 -2.06 -0.17
C VAL A 119 -0.53 -3.26 -0.34
N TYR A 120 -1.02 -3.82 0.75
CA TYR A 120 -1.94 -4.94 0.78
C TYR A 120 -3.19 -4.61 1.59
N ASN A 121 -4.28 -5.35 1.35
CA ASN A 121 -5.51 -5.30 2.16
C ASN A 121 -6.01 -3.89 2.40
N ASN A 122 -6.07 -3.08 1.35
CA ASN A 122 -6.46 -1.68 1.41
C ASN A 122 -5.68 -0.86 2.46
N GLY A 123 -4.36 -1.07 2.58
CA GLY A 123 -3.49 -0.28 3.46
C GLY A 123 -3.40 -0.82 4.88
N ALA A 124 -4.12 -1.91 5.18
CA ALA A 124 -4.02 -2.60 6.48
C ALA A 124 -2.69 -3.31 6.68
N GLU A 125 -2.00 -3.68 5.61
CA GLU A 125 -0.64 -4.25 5.67
C GLU A 125 0.24 -3.61 4.62
N LEU A 126 1.46 -3.23 5.02
CA LEU A 126 2.48 -2.71 4.12
C LEU A 126 3.73 -3.58 4.23
N LYS A 127 4.36 -3.87 3.09
CA LYS A 127 5.71 -4.40 3.05
C LYS A 127 6.64 -3.30 2.54
N VAL A 128 7.42 -2.74 3.45
CA VAL A 128 8.51 -1.81 3.12
C VAL A 128 9.74 -2.66 2.82
N SER A 129 10.50 -2.32 1.80
CA SER A 129 11.74 -3.03 1.42
C SER A 129 12.73 -2.07 0.79
N ARG A 130 14.03 -2.28 0.99
CA ARG A 130 15.05 -1.46 0.31
C ARG A 130 14.93 -1.58 -1.20
N SER A 131 15.00 -0.47 -1.92
CA SER A 131 14.90 -0.47 -3.39
C SER A 131 16.05 -1.20 -4.07
N ASP A 132 17.25 -1.20 -3.46
CA ASP A 132 18.47 -1.82 -4.01
C ASP A 132 18.70 -3.27 -3.57
N SER A 133 17.98 -3.76 -2.56
CA SER A 133 18.07 -5.16 -2.08
C SER A 133 16.75 -5.65 -1.44
N PRO A 134 15.64 -5.68 -2.20
CA PRO A 134 14.28 -5.77 -1.65
C PRO A 134 13.91 -7.12 -1.01
N SER A 135 14.56 -8.22 -1.39
CA SER A 135 14.28 -9.55 -0.82
C SER A 135 14.94 -9.78 0.53
N ASN A 136 16.13 -9.21 0.75
CA ASN A 136 16.96 -9.48 1.93
C ASN A 136 16.74 -8.46 3.07
N PHE A 137 16.11 -7.31 2.76
CA PHE A 137 15.88 -6.22 3.70
C PHE A 137 14.42 -5.76 3.58
N TYR A 138 13.54 -6.31 4.42
CA TYR A 138 12.12 -5.94 4.46
C TYR A 138 11.54 -5.86 5.88
N TRP A 139 10.50 -5.04 6.03
CA TRP A 139 9.60 -4.94 7.16
C TRP A 139 8.20 -5.19 6.64
N LYS A 140 7.46 -6.06 7.30
CA LYS A 140 6.00 -6.10 7.17
C LYS A 140 5.41 -5.41 8.38
N VAL A 141 4.51 -4.47 8.11
CA VAL A 141 3.86 -3.66 9.12
C VAL A 141 2.36 -3.80 8.96
N LYS A 142 1.66 -3.87 10.09
CA LYS A 142 0.21 -4.04 10.12
C LYS A 142 -0.41 -2.84 10.83
N ARG A 143 -1.48 -2.28 10.23
CA ARG A 143 -2.26 -1.21 10.84
C ARG A 143 -2.89 -1.72 12.15
N ILE A 144 -2.80 -0.91 13.18
CA ILE A 144 -3.40 -1.12 14.49
C ILE A 144 -4.68 -0.30 14.50
N SER A 145 -5.81 -1.00 14.57
CA SER A 145 -7.16 -0.41 14.63
C SER A 145 -7.45 0.22 15.98
#